data_AF-U5MME3-F1
#
_entry.id   AF-U5MME3-F1
#
_cell.length_a   1.000
_cell.length_b   1.000
_cell.length_c   1.000
_cell.angle_alpha   90.00
_cell.angle_beta   90.00
_cell.angle_gamma   90.00
#
_symmetry.space_group_name_H-M   'P 1'
#
loop_
_entity.id
_entity.type
_entity.pdbx_description
1 polymer ?
#
loop_
_entity_poly.entity_id
_entity_poly.type
_entity_poly.pdbx_seq_one_letter_code
_entity_poly.pdbx_strand_id
1 'polypeptide(L)'
;MRKESYEKSLNKYSNKETVLNKWIELNKRLNKNKDSIYYSRTILDAQGLVEYVIDNVLKDENGNIPNRDVNGRYYGIIDKLIMTRENDKIIPSNLIKRLKEIKYYRNVVAHSTKTTIDELVDYNKVEEALDVYGEVLSCLGFLEREDIVVGIDKLKAEVLDIIDETVTLDEFIGEGTSGRVFKGYHKRLGIYVAIKEIKHNTVDSDIIENEKKILVSLKHKGIPNIYDVISENRTYYIVMEYVDGMNLEEFIDKIGSPSLKVLIDIGKQLCDIIGYLHEKNIVYNDLKPSNILIDNYNKLSLIDFGISCNVNNRLKLTSTYSGTYVYSSPEQIRGEIGSSGNDIYSLGATLYYISECENPITSEEQRFKKSTDKRIIYIIEKAMDYNKNNRYESIKELKEDLIRVENGKNPSSMKAKDISKNKVIIIAASIIVGIILVSGGSIGIYKTLSTDKNNTNIEVNNKSNKEQESKNSNDSINNDNSNIKDVASNQKTTNEDANNKKQSNVQVSNESASTFNGKLVAKLSNYEVDGKDLVVNVNIVNNYDKEINFWPEGIYMMNENGNKFAMDIHKQLANGGTQFTVVPGESKDFKFYLTDYVESNSLAFKLDKIWCMGPESMKNKIEIKIK
;
A
#
# COMPACT_ATOMS: atom_id res chain seq x y z
N MET A 1 -10.44 49.46 27.13
CA MET A 1 -11.28 48.23 27.25
C MET A 1 -12.39 48.11 26.21
N ARG A 2 -13.56 48.80 26.29
CA ARG A 2 -14.62 48.63 25.26
C ARG A 2 -14.22 49.10 23.85
N LYS A 3 -13.44 50.18 23.75
CA LYS A 3 -12.95 50.72 22.46
C LYS A 3 -11.85 49.85 21.85
N GLU A 4 -10.90 49.36 22.64
CA GLU A 4 -9.88 48.39 22.18
C GLU A 4 -10.47 47.02 21.82
N SER A 5 -11.49 46.55 22.53
CA SER A 5 -12.23 45.32 22.16
C SER A 5 -13.02 45.51 20.86
N TYR A 6 -13.52 46.72 20.60
CA TYR A 6 -14.24 47.10 19.39
C TYR A 6 -13.28 47.28 18.19
N GLU A 7 -12.14 47.94 18.40
CA GLU A 7 -11.08 48.07 17.39
C GLU A 7 -10.41 46.72 17.07
N LYS A 8 -10.21 45.83 18.07
CA LYS A 8 -9.82 44.43 17.83
C LYS A 8 -10.86 43.64 17.04
N SER A 9 -12.15 43.96 17.15
CA SER A 9 -13.22 43.33 16.35
C SER A 9 -13.32 43.91 14.93
N LEU A 10 -12.95 45.18 14.74
CA LEU A 10 -13.00 45.91 13.45
C LEU A 10 -11.96 45.45 12.42
N ASN A 11 -10.85 44.87 12.88
CA ASN A 11 -9.80 44.28 12.04
C ASN A 11 -9.84 42.74 11.99
N LYS A 12 -10.86 42.13 12.58
CA LYS A 12 -11.03 40.68 12.56
C LYS A 12 -11.48 40.27 11.16
N TYR A 13 -10.67 39.44 10.49
CA TYR A 13 -10.94 38.95 9.12
C TYR A 13 -10.89 40.03 8.02
N SER A 14 -10.01 41.02 8.15
CA SER A 14 -9.81 42.07 7.13
C SER A 14 -8.88 41.66 5.98
N ASN A 15 -8.19 40.51 6.08
CA ASN A 15 -7.29 39.98 5.06
C ASN A 15 -7.64 38.52 4.69
N LYS A 16 -7.19 38.07 3.52
CA LYS A 16 -7.49 36.72 3.01
C LYS A 16 -6.99 35.61 3.95
N GLU A 17 -5.80 35.77 4.53
CA GLU A 17 -5.17 34.76 5.38
C GLU A 17 -5.98 34.48 6.66
N THR A 18 -6.43 35.52 7.34
CA THR A 18 -7.26 35.39 8.55
C THR A 18 -8.64 34.83 8.25
N VAL A 19 -9.23 35.13 7.08
CA VAL A 19 -10.46 34.50 6.61
C VAL A 19 -10.23 33.01 6.34
N LEU A 20 -9.16 32.67 5.60
CA LEU A 20 -8.81 31.29 5.27
C LEU A 20 -8.57 30.45 6.53
N ASN A 21 -7.80 30.95 7.50
CA ASN A 21 -7.54 30.24 8.75
C ASN A 21 -8.83 29.99 9.54
N LYS A 22 -9.74 30.98 9.59
CA LYS A 22 -11.05 30.78 10.23
C LYS A 22 -11.93 29.82 9.44
N TRP A 23 -11.86 29.87 8.11
CA TRP A 23 -12.60 28.97 7.24
C TRP A 23 -12.18 27.51 7.42
N ILE A 24 -10.86 27.26 7.52
CA ILE A 24 -10.29 25.95 7.84
C ILE A 24 -10.75 25.49 9.23
N GLU A 25 -10.68 26.36 10.24
CA GLU A 25 -11.16 26.06 11.60
C GLU A 25 -12.64 25.64 11.59
N LEU A 26 -13.50 26.36 10.86
CA LEU A 26 -14.93 26.02 10.74
C LEU A 26 -15.15 24.70 10.02
N ASN A 27 -14.35 24.40 8.99
CA ASN A 27 -14.45 23.13 8.25
C ASN A 27 -13.92 21.93 9.04
N LYS A 28 -12.92 22.13 9.91
CA LYS A 28 -12.44 21.14 10.88
C LYS A 28 -13.54 20.72 11.86
N ARG A 29 -14.47 21.62 12.20
CA ARG A 29 -15.64 21.29 13.04
C ARG A 29 -16.64 20.37 12.34
N LEU A 30 -16.64 20.27 11.01
CA LEU A 30 -17.61 19.42 10.33
C LEU A 30 -17.30 17.94 10.64
N ASN A 31 -18.24 17.21 11.24
CA ASN A 31 -18.06 15.79 11.51
C ASN A 31 -19.42 15.09 11.62
N LYS A 32 -19.66 14.05 10.81
CA LYS A 32 -20.92 13.32 10.68
C LYS A 32 -21.48 12.74 11.99
N ASN A 33 -20.65 12.53 13.00
CA ASN A 33 -21.02 11.92 14.28
C ASN A 33 -21.29 12.93 15.40
N LYS A 34 -21.19 14.24 15.13
CA LYS A 34 -21.53 15.27 16.13
C LYS A 34 -23.05 15.52 16.15
N ASP A 35 -23.52 16.15 17.22
CA ASP A 35 -24.94 16.43 17.41
C ASP A 35 -25.41 17.70 16.67
N SER A 36 -26.73 17.84 16.58
CA SER A 36 -27.38 18.96 15.88
C SER A 36 -27.08 20.33 16.50
N ILE A 37 -26.72 20.37 17.80
CA ILE A 37 -26.33 21.59 18.51
C ILE A 37 -24.94 22.04 18.05
N TYR A 38 -24.03 21.10 17.88
CA TYR A 38 -22.69 21.41 17.39
C TYR A 38 -22.75 21.95 15.95
N TYR A 39 -23.51 21.28 15.08
CA TYR A 39 -23.82 21.74 13.72
C TYR A 39 -24.40 23.14 13.67
N SER A 40 -25.36 23.42 14.54
CA SER A 40 -25.99 24.73 14.70
C SER A 40 -24.98 25.84 14.97
N ARG A 41 -24.01 25.61 15.86
CA ARG A 41 -22.95 26.58 16.18
C ARG A 41 -22.03 26.83 14.99
N THR A 42 -21.68 25.80 14.24
CA THR A 42 -20.85 25.93 13.04
C THR A 42 -21.52 26.80 11.97
N ILE A 43 -22.82 26.61 11.72
CA ILE A 43 -23.59 27.45 10.78
C ILE A 43 -23.59 28.91 11.24
N LEU A 44 -23.83 29.16 12.54
CA LEU A 44 -23.86 30.51 13.10
C LEU A 44 -22.50 31.22 12.99
N ASP A 45 -21.41 30.52 13.31
CA ASP A 45 -20.06 31.09 13.23
C ASP A 45 -19.62 31.33 11.77
N ALA A 46 -19.99 30.45 10.84
CA ALA A 46 -19.73 30.62 9.41
C ALA A 46 -20.47 31.83 8.84
N GLN A 47 -21.76 31.99 9.19
CA GLN A 47 -22.51 33.19 8.83
C GLN A 47 -21.84 34.44 9.41
N GLY A 48 -21.44 34.39 10.68
CA GLY A 48 -20.75 35.51 11.34
C GLY A 48 -19.49 35.91 10.58
N LEU A 49 -18.66 34.97 10.15
CA LEU A 49 -17.48 35.23 9.32
C LEU A 49 -17.86 35.97 8.02
N VAL A 50 -18.90 35.50 7.30
CA VAL A 50 -19.36 36.14 6.07
C VAL A 50 -19.88 37.55 6.32
N GLU A 51 -20.65 37.77 7.39
CA GLU A 51 -21.13 39.10 7.77
C GLU A 51 -19.97 40.06 8.07
N TYR A 52 -18.95 39.61 8.80
CA TYR A 52 -17.74 40.43 9.05
C TYR A 52 -17.01 40.80 7.75
N VAL A 53 -16.88 39.84 6.82
CA VAL A 53 -16.21 40.09 5.54
C VAL A 53 -17.01 41.07 4.68
N ILE A 54 -18.33 40.92 4.59
CA ILE A 54 -19.20 41.85 3.85
C ILE A 54 -19.13 43.24 4.47
N ASP A 55 -19.17 43.35 5.80
CA ASP A 55 -19.06 44.63 6.50
C ASP A 55 -17.72 45.31 6.22
N ASN A 56 -16.64 44.55 6.05
CA ASN A 56 -15.36 45.11 5.61
C ASN A 56 -15.36 45.56 4.15
N VAL A 57 -16.08 44.86 3.26
CA VAL A 57 -16.21 45.23 1.84
C VAL A 57 -17.10 46.45 1.62
N LEU A 58 -18.12 46.65 2.46
CA LEU A 58 -19.08 47.75 2.35
C LEU A 58 -18.64 49.05 3.03
N LYS A 59 -17.47 49.07 3.70
CA LYS A 59 -16.92 50.31 4.27
C LYS A 59 -16.60 51.29 3.14
N ASP A 60 -17.14 52.51 3.25
CA ASP A 60 -16.75 53.63 2.39
C ASP A 60 -15.34 54.13 2.73
N GLU A 61 -14.83 55.11 1.97
CA GLU A 61 -13.51 55.73 2.19
C GLU A 61 -13.33 56.36 3.58
N ASN A 62 -14.45 56.64 4.27
CA ASN A 62 -14.48 57.18 5.63
C ASN A 62 -14.68 56.08 6.70
N GLY A 63 -14.75 54.81 6.30
CA GLY A 63 -14.95 53.66 7.18
C GLY A 63 -16.39 53.45 7.65
N ASN A 64 -17.37 54.11 7.05
CA ASN A 64 -18.78 53.93 7.39
C ASN A 64 -19.36 52.71 6.68
N ILE A 65 -20.11 51.91 7.43
CA ILE A 65 -20.92 50.82 6.88
C ILE A 65 -22.36 51.33 6.82
N PRO A 66 -23.05 51.27 5.66
CA PRO A 66 -24.49 51.48 5.61
C PRO A 66 -25.17 50.37 6.43
N ASN A 67 -25.43 50.64 7.71
CA ASN A 67 -25.90 49.64 8.66
C ASN A 67 -27.43 49.59 8.77
N ARG A 68 -28.14 50.51 8.09
CA ARG A 68 -29.60 50.62 8.19
C ARG A 68 -30.24 50.95 6.85
N ASP A 69 -31.37 50.30 6.60
CA ASP A 69 -32.26 50.65 5.49
C ASP A 69 -32.90 52.03 5.70
N VAL A 70 -33.60 52.52 4.67
CA VAL A 70 -34.34 53.79 4.70
C VAL A 70 -35.37 53.88 5.84
N ASN A 71 -35.70 52.75 6.49
CA ASN A 71 -36.65 52.64 7.60
C ASN A 71 -35.94 52.41 8.95
N GLY A 72 -34.61 52.50 9.02
CA GLY A 72 -33.83 52.36 10.24
C GLY A 72 -33.60 50.91 10.71
N ARG A 73 -33.97 49.89 9.92
CA ARG A 73 -33.76 48.46 10.22
C ARG A 73 -32.37 48.03 9.79
N TYR A 74 -31.75 47.15 10.57
CA TYR A 74 -30.46 46.56 10.20
C TYR A 74 -30.58 45.74 8.92
N TYR A 75 -29.67 45.98 7.97
CA TYR A 75 -29.55 45.14 6.78
C TYR A 75 -29.12 43.73 7.18
N GLY A 76 -29.87 42.72 6.73
CA GLY A 76 -29.44 41.35 6.84
C GLY A 76 -28.33 41.04 5.82
N ILE A 77 -27.63 39.91 6.00
CA ILE A 77 -26.58 39.44 5.09
C ILE A 77 -26.97 39.50 3.60
N ILE A 78 -28.22 39.17 3.25
CA ILE A 78 -28.72 39.22 1.86
C ILE A 78 -28.80 40.65 1.34
N ASP A 79 -29.33 41.57 2.15
CA ASP A 79 -29.48 42.97 1.74
C ASP A 79 -28.11 43.60 1.53
N LYS A 80 -27.16 43.28 2.43
CA LYS A 80 -25.76 43.68 2.31
C LYS A 80 -25.10 43.14 1.03
N LEU A 81 -25.37 41.88 0.65
CA LEU A 81 -24.84 41.30 -0.60
C LEU A 81 -25.47 41.92 -1.86
N ILE A 82 -26.75 42.30 -1.82
CA ILE A 82 -27.36 43.04 -2.93
C ILE A 82 -26.65 44.38 -3.12
N MET A 83 -26.29 45.07 -2.04
CA MET A 83 -25.50 46.31 -2.11
C MET A 83 -24.09 46.08 -2.67
N THR A 84 -23.44 44.95 -2.36
CA THR A 84 -22.12 44.65 -2.98
C THR A 84 -22.18 44.51 -4.50
N ARG A 85 -23.32 44.08 -5.06
CA ARG A 85 -23.54 44.03 -6.53
C ARG A 85 -23.52 45.42 -7.17
N GLU A 86 -23.95 46.45 -6.43
CA GLU A 86 -23.91 47.85 -6.87
C GLU A 86 -22.48 48.43 -6.81
N ASN A 87 -21.58 47.82 -6.02
CA ASN A 87 -20.19 48.24 -5.77
C ASN A 87 -19.13 47.39 -6.55
N ASP A 88 -19.40 47.01 -7.80
CA ASP A 88 -18.49 46.27 -8.71
C ASP A 88 -18.03 44.85 -8.29
N LYS A 89 -18.45 44.33 -7.12
CA LYS A 89 -18.24 42.92 -6.73
C LYS A 89 -19.52 42.10 -6.95
N ILE A 90 -19.59 41.39 -8.09
CA ILE A 90 -20.81 40.71 -8.52
C ILE A 90 -20.98 39.36 -7.81
N ILE A 91 -21.97 39.27 -6.93
CA ILE A 91 -22.48 38.00 -6.40
C ILE A 91 -23.54 37.42 -7.35
N PRO A 92 -23.39 36.17 -7.83
CA PRO A 92 -24.37 35.54 -8.72
C PRO A 92 -25.78 35.41 -8.12
N SER A 93 -26.83 35.61 -8.93
CA SER A 93 -28.22 35.57 -8.47
C SER A 93 -28.67 34.18 -7.98
N ASN A 94 -28.12 33.11 -8.54
CA ASN A 94 -28.31 31.74 -8.07
C ASN A 94 -27.72 31.53 -6.67
N LEU A 95 -26.56 32.12 -6.37
CA LEU A 95 -25.96 32.05 -5.04
C LEU A 95 -26.79 32.81 -4.00
N ILE A 96 -27.35 33.98 -4.37
CA ILE A 96 -28.30 34.71 -3.52
C ILE A 96 -29.55 33.87 -3.21
N LYS A 97 -30.05 33.08 -4.18
CA LYS A 97 -31.19 32.18 -3.97
C LYS A 97 -30.85 31.07 -2.96
N ARG A 98 -29.71 30.38 -3.14
CA ARG A 98 -29.24 29.34 -2.20
C ARG A 98 -29.00 29.90 -0.80
N LEU A 99 -28.45 31.11 -0.68
CA LEU A 99 -28.26 31.77 0.61
C LEU A 99 -29.59 32.06 1.34
N LYS A 100 -30.68 32.36 0.61
CA LYS A 100 -32.02 32.50 1.21
C LYS A 100 -32.51 31.20 1.83
N GLU A 101 -32.23 30.08 1.18
CA GLU A 101 -32.56 28.73 1.66
C GLU A 101 -31.73 28.42 2.93
N ILE A 102 -30.42 28.72 2.93
CA ILE A 102 -29.56 28.54 4.11
C ILE A 102 -29.96 29.44 5.30
N LYS A 103 -30.37 30.69 5.04
CA LYS A 103 -30.84 31.63 6.07
C LYS A 103 -32.07 31.11 6.84
N TYR A 104 -32.93 30.33 6.19
CA TYR A 104 -34.06 29.69 6.86
C TYR A 104 -33.57 28.75 7.97
N TYR A 105 -32.57 27.91 7.69
CA TYR A 105 -31.99 26.99 8.67
C TYR A 105 -31.37 27.72 9.86
N ARG A 106 -30.67 28.84 9.63
CA ARG A 106 -30.17 29.67 10.74
C ARG A 106 -31.28 30.19 11.64
N ASN A 107 -32.40 30.65 11.07
CA ASN A 107 -33.50 31.20 11.88
C ASN A 107 -34.15 30.12 12.75
N VAL A 108 -34.28 28.90 12.22
CA VAL A 108 -34.67 27.72 12.98
C VAL A 108 -33.65 27.47 14.09
N VAL A 109 -32.36 27.33 13.77
CA VAL A 109 -31.28 27.09 14.73
C VAL A 109 -31.24 28.12 15.87
N ALA A 110 -31.37 29.40 15.55
CA ALA A 110 -31.21 30.49 16.52
C ALA A 110 -32.42 30.67 17.46
N HIS A 111 -33.61 30.17 17.09
CA HIS A 111 -34.86 30.46 17.81
C HIS A 111 -35.71 29.23 18.12
N SER A 112 -35.27 28.03 17.75
CA SER A 112 -36.03 26.79 17.97
C SER A 112 -35.52 25.97 19.14
N THR A 113 -36.35 25.03 19.59
CA THR A 113 -36.00 24.07 20.64
C THR A 113 -35.03 23.02 20.11
N LYS A 114 -34.29 22.35 21.00
CA LYS A 114 -33.36 21.27 20.63
C LYS A 114 -34.03 20.20 19.75
N THR A 115 -35.25 19.78 20.07
CA THR A 115 -36.01 18.79 19.30
C THR A 115 -36.22 19.21 17.85
N THR A 116 -36.56 20.47 17.61
CA THR A 116 -36.74 21.02 16.26
C THR A 116 -35.41 21.10 15.49
N ILE A 117 -34.30 21.36 16.20
CA ILE A 117 -32.97 21.39 15.61
C ILE A 117 -32.54 19.97 15.21
N ASP A 118 -32.77 18.96 16.06
CA ASP A 118 -32.48 17.55 15.79
C ASP A 118 -33.21 17.02 14.54
N GLU A 119 -34.44 17.50 14.27
CA GLU A 119 -35.22 17.11 13.09
C GLU A 119 -34.78 17.81 11.79
N LEU A 120 -34.26 19.03 11.90
CA LEU A 120 -34.08 19.91 10.74
C LEU A 120 -32.62 20.18 10.39
N VAL A 121 -31.66 19.88 11.24
CA VAL A 121 -30.22 20.14 11.02
C VAL A 121 -29.45 18.84 11.10
N ASP A 122 -28.92 18.42 9.95
CA ASP A 122 -28.05 17.26 9.80
C ASP A 122 -26.71 17.68 9.17
N TYR A 123 -25.79 16.72 9.09
CA TYR A 123 -24.47 16.91 8.50
C TYR A 123 -24.54 17.52 7.08
N ASN A 124 -25.42 16.99 6.23
CA ASN A 124 -25.50 17.38 4.82
C ASN A 124 -25.92 18.85 4.69
N LYS A 125 -26.85 19.31 5.53
CA LYS A 125 -27.30 20.71 5.54
C LYS A 125 -26.23 21.67 6.02
N VAL A 126 -25.39 21.26 6.98
CA VAL A 126 -24.26 22.09 7.44
C VAL A 126 -23.19 22.16 6.37
N GLU A 127 -22.91 21.04 5.70
CA GLU A 127 -21.98 20.99 4.57
C GLU A 127 -22.47 21.91 3.44
N GLU A 128 -23.74 21.82 3.06
CA GLU A 128 -24.36 22.70 2.07
C GLU A 128 -24.27 24.19 2.49
N ALA A 129 -24.53 24.49 3.77
CA ALA A 129 -24.40 25.85 4.29
C ALA A 129 -22.97 26.38 4.18
N LEU A 130 -21.97 25.55 4.53
CA LEU A 130 -20.56 25.91 4.38
C LEU A 130 -20.19 26.10 2.91
N ASP A 131 -20.64 25.26 1.99
CA ASP A 131 -20.40 25.45 0.55
C ASP A 131 -20.95 26.80 0.06
N VAL A 132 -22.19 27.12 0.43
CA VAL A 132 -22.82 28.41 0.07
C VAL A 132 -22.06 29.59 0.66
N TYR A 133 -21.67 29.54 1.94
CA TYR A 133 -20.90 30.61 2.56
C TYR A 133 -19.48 30.73 1.96
N GLY A 134 -18.84 29.62 1.63
CA GLY A 134 -17.53 29.58 0.99
C GLY A 134 -17.56 30.19 -0.41
N GLU A 135 -18.58 29.87 -1.22
CA GLU A 135 -18.82 30.49 -2.51
C GLU A 135 -18.99 32.02 -2.38
N VAL A 136 -19.71 32.50 -1.36
CA VAL A 136 -19.84 33.94 -1.09
C VAL A 136 -18.49 34.57 -0.78
N LEU A 137 -17.70 33.97 0.12
CA LEU A 137 -16.37 34.46 0.46
C LEU A 137 -15.42 34.46 -0.76
N SER A 138 -15.55 33.46 -1.64
CA SER A 138 -14.78 33.40 -2.87
C SER A 138 -15.17 34.50 -3.86
N CYS A 139 -16.47 34.75 -4.06
CA CYS A 139 -16.93 35.87 -4.90
C CYS A 139 -16.49 37.24 -4.34
N LEU A 140 -16.35 37.38 -3.02
CA LEU A 140 -15.84 38.60 -2.38
C LEU A 140 -14.31 38.75 -2.49
N GLY A 141 -13.62 37.71 -2.97
CA GLY A 141 -12.17 37.65 -3.19
C GLY A 141 -11.36 37.20 -1.98
N PHE A 142 -11.98 36.62 -0.95
CA PHE A 142 -11.32 36.22 0.29
C PHE A 142 -10.96 34.74 0.37
N LEU A 143 -11.57 33.90 -0.48
CA LEU A 143 -11.20 32.49 -0.66
C LEU A 143 -10.95 32.20 -2.14
N GLU A 144 -9.94 31.39 -2.44
CA GLU A 144 -9.79 30.83 -3.77
C GLU A 144 -10.84 29.73 -3.99
N ARG A 145 -11.17 29.40 -5.25
CA ARG A 145 -12.20 28.39 -5.54
C ARG A 145 -11.87 27.02 -4.94
N GLU A 146 -10.58 26.69 -4.88
CA GLU A 146 -10.05 25.46 -4.32
C GLU A 146 -10.15 25.42 -2.77
N ASP A 147 -10.34 26.57 -2.11
CA ASP A 147 -10.44 26.67 -0.66
C ASP A 147 -11.89 26.62 -0.14
N ILE A 148 -12.89 26.68 -1.04
CA ILE A 148 -14.31 26.54 -0.68
C ILE A 148 -14.50 25.21 0.02
N VAL A 149 -14.06 24.13 -0.63
CA VAL A 149 -13.95 22.79 -0.06
C VAL A 149 -12.53 22.60 0.43
N VAL A 150 -12.35 22.66 1.76
CA VAL A 150 -11.02 22.58 2.35
C VAL A 150 -10.40 21.21 2.07
N GLY A 151 -9.29 21.20 1.34
CA GLY A 151 -8.53 19.99 1.05
C GLY A 151 -8.08 19.27 2.32
N ILE A 152 -8.00 17.93 2.25
CA ILE A 152 -7.65 17.05 3.39
C ILE A 152 -6.37 17.50 4.09
N ASP A 153 -5.37 17.96 3.35
CA ASP A 153 -4.09 18.38 3.93
C ASP A 153 -4.22 19.54 4.91
N LYS A 154 -5.22 20.41 4.73
CA LYS A 154 -5.52 21.53 5.64
C LYS A 154 -6.38 21.11 6.84
N LEU A 155 -7.05 19.95 6.77
CA LEU A 155 -7.89 19.42 7.85
C LEU A 155 -7.12 18.54 8.83
N LYS A 156 -5.97 18.02 8.41
CA LYS A 156 -5.04 17.27 9.24
C LYS A 156 -4.79 17.97 10.58
N ALA A 157 -4.78 17.20 11.66
CA ALA A 157 -4.32 17.71 12.94
C ALA A 157 -2.80 17.96 12.91
N GLU A 158 -2.39 18.96 13.68
CA GLU A 158 -0.99 19.37 13.87
C GLU A 158 -0.57 19.21 15.33
N VAL A 159 0.75 19.22 15.56
CA VAL A 159 1.29 19.22 16.92
C VAL A 159 0.82 20.49 17.64
N LEU A 160 0.48 20.35 18.92
CA LEU A 160 -0.20 21.29 19.83
C LEU A 160 -1.70 21.47 19.60
N ASP A 161 -2.31 20.83 18.60
CA ASP A 161 -3.77 20.81 18.49
C ASP A 161 -4.39 20.17 19.73
N ILE A 162 -5.55 20.70 20.12
CA ILE A 162 -6.36 20.14 21.21
C ILE A 162 -7.57 19.45 20.57
N ILE A 163 -7.68 18.14 20.78
CA ILE A 163 -8.72 17.27 20.25
C ILE A 163 -9.75 16.97 21.36
N ASP A 164 -11.03 17.16 21.05
CA ASP A 164 -12.21 17.06 21.93
C ASP A 164 -12.05 17.79 23.27
N GLU A 165 -11.30 18.90 23.29
CA GLU A 165 -10.94 19.69 24.49
C GLU A 165 -10.14 18.91 25.57
N THR A 166 -9.92 17.61 25.37
CA THR A 166 -9.45 16.68 26.39
C THR A 166 -8.05 16.15 26.12
N VAL A 167 -7.63 16.10 24.86
CA VAL A 167 -6.33 15.55 24.46
C VAL A 167 -5.53 16.62 23.74
N THR A 168 -4.26 16.77 24.10
CA THR A 168 -3.32 17.62 23.36
C THR A 168 -2.35 16.73 22.58
N LEU A 169 -2.11 17.04 21.30
CA LEU A 169 -1.14 16.34 20.47
C LEU A 169 0.25 16.93 20.75
N ASP A 170 1.15 16.19 21.38
CA ASP A 170 2.43 16.74 21.84
C ASP A 170 3.57 16.49 20.84
N GLU A 171 3.57 15.32 20.19
CA GLU A 171 4.66 14.90 19.30
C GLU A 171 4.12 13.97 18.21
N PHE A 172 4.59 14.14 16.98
CA PHE A 172 4.31 13.18 15.90
C PHE A 172 5.23 11.97 16.00
N ILE A 173 4.66 10.77 16.08
CA ILE A 173 5.41 9.50 16.20
C ILE A 173 5.69 8.91 14.81
N GLY A 174 4.69 8.90 13.94
CA GLY A 174 4.84 8.30 12.61
C GLY A 174 3.55 8.23 11.81
N GLU A 175 3.68 7.88 10.54
CA GLU A 175 2.55 7.67 9.63
C GLU A 175 2.62 6.26 9.04
N GLY A 176 1.55 5.50 9.22
CA GLY A 176 1.35 4.19 8.63
C GLY A 176 0.29 4.21 7.52
N THR A 177 -0.13 3.03 7.08
CA THR A 177 -1.18 2.93 6.06
C THR A 177 -2.53 3.37 6.61
N SER A 178 -2.85 2.99 7.85
CA SER A 178 -4.15 3.21 8.48
C SER A 178 -4.32 4.61 9.07
N GLY A 179 -3.23 5.36 9.28
CA GLY A 179 -3.31 6.63 9.98
C GLY A 179 -1.96 7.27 10.32
N ARG A 180 -2.04 8.46 10.91
CA ARG A 180 -0.93 9.16 11.57
C ARG A 180 -1.03 8.92 13.07
N VAL A 181 0.10 8.78 13.76
CA VAL A 181 0.15 8.51 15.20
C VAL A 181 0.92 9.62 15.89
N PHE A 182 0.35 10.11 16.98
CA PHE A 182 0.91 11.15 17.83
C PHE A 182 1.05 10.64 19.26
N LYS A 183 2.07 11.11 19.96
CA LYS A 183 2.08 11.12 21.42
C LYS A 183 1.29 12.34 21.87
N GLY A 184 0.55 12.23 22.95
CA GLY A 184 -0.14 13.37 23.52
C GLY A 184 -0.50 13.18 24.97
N TYR A 185 -1.18 14.18 25.52
CA TYR A 185 -1.55 14.22 26.93
C TYR A 185 -3.07 14.27 27.09
N HIS A 186 -3.62 13.30 27.81
CA HIS A 186 -5.04 13.28 28.13
C HIS A 186 -5.29 14.06 29.44
N LYS A 187 -5.81 15.28 29.31
CA LYS A 187 -5.97 16.24 30.43
C LYS A 187 -6.84 15.72 31.57
N ARG A 188 -7.97 15.07 31.27
CA ARG A 188 -8.87 14.53 32.30
C ARG A 188 -8.28 13.34 33.06
N LEU A 189 -7.53 12.47 32.38
CA LEU A 189 -6.91 11.30 32.98
C LEU A 189 -5.55 11.61 33.63
N GLY A 190 -4.90 12.69 33.20
CA GLY A 190 -3.60 13.12 33.71
C GLY A 190 -2.42 12.27 33.22
N ILE A 191 -2.56 11.58 32.09
CA ILE A 191 -1.57 10.61 31.58
C ILE A 191 -1.19 10.89 30.12
N TYR A 192 -0.02 10.42 29.72
CA TYR A 192 0.37 10.36 28.30
C TYR A 192 -0.37 9.22 27.59
N VAL A 193 -0.73 9.47 26.33
CA VAL A 193 -1.51 8.58 25.48
C VAL A 193 -0.93 8.59 24.06
N ALA A 194 -1.17 7.51 23.32
CA ALA A 194 -0.98 7.48 21.87
C ALA A 194 -2.31 7.87 21.21
N ILE A 195 -2.26 8.71 20.19
CA ILE A 195 -3.42 9.15 19.41
C ILE A 195 -3.20 8.78 17.96
N LYS A 196 -4.01 7.84 17.46
CA LYS A 196 -4.03 7.47 16.05
C LYS A 196 -5.12 8.26 15.33
N GLU A 197 -4.72 9.19 14.47
CA GLU A 197 -5.60 9.86 13.51
C GLU A 197 -5.75 8.97 12.27
N ILE A 198 -6.97 8.57 11.97
CA ILE A 198 -7.29 7.75 10.79
C ILE A 198 -7.21 8.60 9.52
N LYS A 199 -6.71 8.05 8.40
CA LYS A 199 -6.66 8.79 7.13
C LYS A 199 -8.09 9.06 6.60
N HIS A 200 -8.30 10.27 6.09
CA HIS A 200 -9.55 10.67 5.44
C HIS A 200 -9.80 9.81 4.19
N ASN A 201 -11.04 9.37 3.99
CA ASN A 201 -11.51 8.64 2.79
C ASN A 201 -10.86 7.26 2.52
N THR A 202 -10.02 6.73 3.41
CA THR A 202 -9.37 5.41 3.20
C THR A 202 -10.12 4.25 3.84
N VAL A 203 -11.06 4.51 4.74
CA VAL A 203 -11.70 3.47 5.56
C VAL A 203 -13.20 3.73 5.62
N ASP A 204 -14.00 2.75 5.21
CA ASP A 204 -15.46 2.76 5.38
C ASP A 204 -15.81 2.98 6.85
N SER A 205 -16.85 3.78 7.15
CA SER A 205 -17.31 3.99 8.52
C SER A 205 -17.56 2.68 9.27
N ASP A 206 -17.96 1.63 8.53
CA ASP A 206 -18.19 0.30 9.09
C ASP A 206 -16.90 -0.38 9.56
N ILE A 207 -15.77 -0.16 8.89
CA ILE A 207 -14.46 -0.73 9.28
C ILE A 207 -13.95 -0.03 10.55
N ILE A 208 -14.10 1.30 10.64
CA ILE A 208 -13.70 2.07 11.85
C ILE A 208 -14.56 1.65 13.04
N GLU A 209 -15.88 1.52 12.85
CA GLU A 209 -16.78 1.08 13.91
C GLU A 209 -16.50 -0.39 14.30
N ASN A 210 -16.08 -1.24 13.36
CA ASN A 210 -15.64 -2.60 13.65
C ASN A 210 -14.32 -2.63 14.44
N GLU A 211 -13.29 -1.86 14.05
CA GLU A 211 -12.02 -1.74 14.79
C GLU A 211 -12.27 -1.25 16.22
N LYS A 212 -13.12 -0.22 16.38
CA LYS A 212 -13.56 0.28 17.69
C LYS A 212 -14.24 -0.81 18.52
N LYS A 213 -15.21 -1.54 17.96
CA LYS A 213 -15.93 -2.61 18.67
C LYS A 213 -14.98 -3.73 19.10
N ILE A 214 -14.04 -4.10 18.24
CA ILE A 214 -13.01 -5.09 18.55
C ILE A 214 -12.17 -4.58 19.72
N LEU A 215 -11.51 -3.44 19.57
CA LEU A 215 -10.56 -2.93 20.56
C LEU A 215 -11.19 -2.71 21.94
N VAL A 216 -12.40 -2.14 22.02
CA VAL A 216 -13.12 -1.92 23.29
C VAL A 216 -13.44 -3.25 24.01
N SER A 217 -13.60 -4.35 23.26
CA SER A 217 -13.90 -5.67 23.83
C SER A 217 -12.68 -6.41 24.39
N LEU A 218 -11.47 -5.88 24.17
CA LEU A 218 -10.21 -6.53 24.51
C LEU A 218 -9.62 -5.96 25.81
N LYS A 219 -9.16 -6.86 26.68
CA LYS A 219 -8.41 -6.57 27.91
C LYS A 219 -7.29 -7.61 28.05
N HIS A 220 -6.10 -7.26 27.60
CA HIS A 220 -4.93 -8.12 27.67
C HIS A 220 -3.66 -7.28 27.80
N LYS A 221 -2.69 -7.75 28.59
CA LYS A 221 -1.44 -7.01 28.87
C LYS A 221 -0.58 -6.67 27.64
N GLY A 222 -0.76 -7.41 26.54
CA GLY A 222 -0.06 -7.18 25.27
C GLY A 222 -0.95 -6.53 24.21
N ILE A 223 -2.02 -5.85 24.63
CA ILE A 223 -2.91 -5.07 23.78
C ILE A 223 -3.14 -3.74 24.49
N PRO A 224 -2.70 -2.60 23.94
CA PRO A 224 -2.88 -1.29 24.55
C PRO A 224 -4.35 -1.01 24.85
N ASN A 225 -4.63 -0.48 26.04
CA ASN A 225 -5.99 -0.11 26.41
C ASN A 225 -6.49 1.07 25.55
N ILE A 226 -7.74 1.00 25.07
CA ILE A 226 -8.40 2.15 24.45
C ILE A 226 -9.06 2.98 25.54
N TYR A 227 -8.76 4.28 25.55
CA TYR A 227 -9.37 5.24 26.46
C TYR A 227 -10.56 5.94 25.83
N ASP A 228 -10.45 6.32 24.55
CA ASP A 228 -11.51 7.02 23.83
C ASP A 228 -11.43 6.84 22.31
N VAL A 229 -12.54 7.09 21.63
CA VAL A 229 -12.60 7.23 20.17
C VAL A 229 -13.33 8.53 19.86
N ILE A 230 -12.56 9.51 19.44
CA ILE A 230 -13.04 10.86 19.16
C ILE A 230 -13.31 10.99 17.66
N SER A 231 -14.36 11.71 17.32
CA SER A 231 -14.63 12.12 15.94
C SER A 231 -14.51 13.63 15.84
N GLU A 232 -13.48 14.13 15.16
CA GLU A 232 -13.20 15.57 14.97
C GLU A 232 -12.43 15.78 13.66
N ASN A 233 -12.33 17.01 13.13
CA ASN A 233 -11.57 17.33 11.92
C ASN A 233 -11.98 16.56 10.65
N ARG A 234 -13.22 16.04 10.56
CA ARG A 234 -13.69 15.07 9.53
C ARG A 234 -12.97 13.72 9.54
N THR A 235 -12.37 13.32 10.65
CA THR A 235 -11.76 12.00 10.85
C THR A 235 -12.05 11.44 12.25
N TYR A 236 -11.48 10.29 12.55
CA TYR A 236 -11.48 9.66 13.86
C TYR A 236 -10.08 9.69 14.47
N TYR A 237 -10.05 9.88 15.77
CA TYR A 237 -8.88 9.76 16.61
C TYR A 237 -9.11 8.64 17.62
N ILE A 238 -8.26 7.63 17.60
CA ILE A 238 -8.28 6.56 18.61
C ILE A 238 -7.25 6.92 19.68
N VAL A 239 -7.74 7.18 20.90
CA VAL A 239 -6.92 7.50 22.06
C VAL A 239 -6.65 6.21 22.84
N MET A 240 -5.38 5.84 22.96
CA MET A 240 -4.97 4.57 23.54
C MET A 240 -3.77 4.72 24.47
N GLU A 241 -3.51 3.66 25.24
CA GLU A 241 -2.32 3.54 26.08
C GLU A 241 -1.05 3.76 25.27
N TYR A 242 -0.21 4.68 25.77
CA TYR A 242 1.11 4.92 25.19
C TYR A 242 2.09 3.87 25.72
N VAL A 243 2.55 2.99 24.83
CA VAL A 243 3.60 2.01 25.15
C VAL A 243 4.95 2.66 24.88
N ASP A 244 5.71 2.91 25.95
CA ASP A 244 7.07 3.45 25.87
C ASP A 244 8.06 2.35 25.45
N GLY A 245 8.38 2.32 24.16
CA GLY A 245 9.19 1.30 23.55
C GLY A 245 9.42 1.58 22.06
N MET A 246 9.93 0.57 21.36
CA MET A 246 10.11 0.62 19.90
C MET A 246 9.42 -0.56 19.24
N ASN A 247 9.17 -0.50 17.93
CA ASN A 247 8.68 -1.66 17.22
C ASN A 247 9.78 -2.73 17.07
N LEU A 248 9.37 -3.96 16.78
CA LEU A 248 10.26 -5.10 16.73
C LEU A 248 11.17 -5.08 15.50
N GLU A 249 10.79 -4.37 14.43
CA GLU A 249 11.65 -4.11 13.27
C GLU A 249 12.87 -3.28 13.69
N GLU A 250 12.64 -2.12 14.32
CA GLU A 250 13.70 -1.24 14.86
C GLU A 250 14.55 -1.94 15.92
N PHE A 251 13.95 -2.77 16.76
CA PHE A 251 14.67 -3.53 17.77
C PHE A 251 15.67 -4.48 17.12
N ILE A 252 15.24 -5.27 16.13
CA ILE A 252 16.09 -6.25 15.44
C ILE A 252 17.13 -5.56 14.57
N ASP A 253 16.81 -4.42 13.95
CA ASP A 253 17.79 -3.61 13.23
C ASP A 253 18.93 -3.11 14.15
N LYS A 254 18.63 -2.81 15.41
CA LYS A 254 19.63 -2.38 16.40
C LYS A 254 20.48 -3.51 16.95
N ILE A 255 19.87 -4.66 17.29
CA ILE A 255 20.57 -5.74 18.00
C ILE A 255 21.05 -6.88 17.11
N GLY A 256 20.58 -6.95 15.87
CA GLY A 256 20.77 -8.09 14.97
C GLY A 256 19.99 -9.32 15.42
N SER A 257 20.46 -10.52 15.03
CA SER A 257 19.77 -11.77 15.32
C SER A 257 19.89 -12.08 16.82
N PRO A 258 18.77 -12.18 17.56
CA PRO A 258 18.81 -12.38 19.00
C PRO A 258 19.18 -13.82 19.35
N SER A 259 19.55 -14.04 20.62
CA SER A 259 19.76 -15.40 21.12
C SER A 259 18.50 -16.26 20.99
N LEU A 260 18.68 -17.58 20.86
CA LEU A 260 17.59 -18.56 20.82
C LEU A 260 16.58 -18.36 21.95
N LYS A 261 17.06 -18.05 23.16
CA LYS A 261 16.21 -17.82 24.34
C LYS A 261 15.28 -16.61 24.14
N VAL A 262 15.81 -15.52 23.60
CA VAL A 262 15.04 -14.29 23.34
C VAL A 262 14.04 -14.52 22.21
N LEU A 263 14.44 -15.20 21.13
CA LEU A 263 13.54 -15.58 20.04
C LEU A 263 12.35 -16.42 20.54
N ILE A 264 12.61 -17.42 21.39
CA ILE A 264 11.58 -18.27 21.99
C ILE A 264 10.67 -17.47 22.92
N ASP A 265 11.22 -16.57 23.74
CA ASP A 265 10.43 -15.74 24.64
C ASP A 265 9.48 -14.82 23.86
N ILE A 266 9.98 -14.16 22.80
CA ILE A 266 9.16 -13.36 21.89
C ILE A 266 8.04 -14.22 21.29
N GLY A 267 8.37 -15.39 20.74
CA GLY A 267 7.38 -16.30 20.16
C GLY A 267 6.30 -16.72 21.16
N LYS A 268 6.69 -17.05 22.40
CA LYS A 268 5.74 -17.42 23.46
C LYS A 268 4.82 -16.26 23.85
N GLN A 269 5.35 -15.04 23.99
CA GLN A 269 4.55 -13.86 24.28
C GLN A 269 3.54 -13.56 23.17
N LEU A 270 3.96 -13.67 21.90
CA LEU A 270 3.06 -13.52 20.75
C LEU A 270 1.98 -14.61 20.71
N CYS A 271 2.33 -15.88 20.99
CA CYS A 271 1.34 -16.94 21.12
C CYS A 271 0.30 -16.66 22.20
N ASP A 272 0.69 -16.06 23.33
CA ASP A 272 -0.24 -15.68 24.40
C ASP A 272 -1.22 -14.59 23.94
N ILE A 273 -0.72 -13.55 23.27
CA ILE A 273 -1.57 -12.46 22.78
C ILE A 273 -2.53 -12.96 21.70
N ILE A 274 -2.03 -13.70 20.71
CA ILE A 274 -2.83 -14.25 19.61
C ILE A 274 -3.81 -15.31 20.11
N GLY A 275 -3.41 -16.16 21.06
CA GLY A 275 -4.30 -17.14 21.69
C GLY A 275 -5.51 -16.49 22.35
N TYR A 276 -5.28 -15.39 23.09
CA TYR A 276 -6.35 -14.60 23.67
C TYR A 276 -7.32 -14.00 22.62
N LEU A 277 -6.80 -13.53 21.47
CA LEU A 277 -7.65 -13.06 20.37
C LEU A 277 -8.50 -14.18 19.77
N HIS A 278 -7.88 -15.34 19.52
CA HIS A 278 -8.55 -16.52 18.96
C HIS A 278 -9.66 -17.05 19.88
N GLU A 279 -9.45 -17.04 21.19
CA GLU A 279 -10.48 -17.39 22.19
C GLU A 279 -11.72 -16.47 22.11
N LYS A 280 -11.53 -15.23 21.64
CA LYS A 280 -12.61 -14.25 21.40
C LYS A 280 -13.15 -14.27 19.96
N ASN A 281 -12.75 -15.26 19.15
CA ASN A 281 -13.08 -15.37 17.72
C ASN A 281 -12.62 -14.16 16.91
N ILE A 282 -11.49 -13.55 17.28
CA ILE A 282 -10.88 -12.44 16.57
C ILE A 282 -9.59 -12.95 15.91
N VAL A 283 -9.45 -12.72 14.61
CA VAL A 283 -8.22 -12.99 13.85
C VAL A 283 -7.53 -11.65 13.59
N TYR A 284 -6.23 -11.59 13.84
CA TYR A 284 -5.50 -10.33 13.81
C TYR A 284 -5.14 -9.88 12.38
N ASN A 285 -4.73 -10.82 11.52
CA ASN A 285 -4.43 -10.69 10.08
C ASN A 285 -3.24 -9.80 9.67
N ASP A 286 -2.68 -8.95 10.54
CA ASP A 286 -1.54 -8.06 10.22
C ASP A 286 -0.32 -8.28 11.11
N LEU A 287 -0.03 -9.52 11.50
CA LEU A 287 1.11 -9.81 12.37
C LEU A 287 2.43 -9.64 11.62
N LYS A 288 3.16 -8.56 11.94
CA LYS A 288 4.47 -8.21 11.39
C LYS A 288 5.30 -7.44 12.41
N PRO A 289 6.65 -7.41 12.30
CA PRO A 289 7.54 -6.73 13.24
C PRO A 289 7.19 -5.26 13.52
N SER A 290 6.77 -4.49 12.51
CA SER A 290 6.39 -3.08 12.67
C SER A 290 5.10 -2.84 13.46
N ASN A 291 4.26 -3.87 13.63
CA ASN A 291 3.03 -3.80 14.43
C ASN A 291 3.20 -4.40 15.85
N ILE A 292 4.42 -4.78 16.23
CA ILE A 292 4.70 -5.33 17.55
C ILE A 292 5.64 -4.37 18.27
N LEU A 293 5.18 -3.78 19.37
CA LEU A 293 6.01 -2.95 20.23
C LEU A 293 6.71 -3.81 21.29
N ILE A 294 7.95 -3.49 21.61
CA ILE A 294 8.71 -4.03 22.73
C ILE A 294 9.11 -2.88 23.66
N ASP A 295 8.71 -2.98 24.92
CA ASP A 295 9.05 -2.00 25.95
C ASP A 295 10.43 -2.27 26.59
N ASN A 296 10.85 -1.37 27.47
CA ASN A 296 12.11 -1.48 28.22
C ASN A 296 12.17 -2.69 29.18
N TYR A 297 11.06 -3.38 29.41
CA TYR A 297 10.94 -4.58 30.23
C TYR A 297 10.79 -5.87 29.40
N ASN A 298 11.04 -5.79 28.08
CA ASN A 298 10.87 -6.86 27.10
C ASN A 298 9.44 -7.42 27.06
N LYS A 299 8.43 -6.58 27.29
CA LYS A 299 7.02 -6.92 27.13
C LYS A 299 6.54 -6.51 25.76
N LEU A 300 5.83 -7.43 25.12
CA LEU A 300 5.29 -7.23 23.78
C LEU A 300 3.86 -6.69 23.83
N SER A 301 3.57 -5.74 22.94
CA SER A 301 2.22 -5.24 22.68
C SER A 301 1.93 -5.23 21.19
N LEU A 302 0.76 -5.72 20.78
CA LEU A 302 0.27 -5.58 19.41
C LEU A 302 -0.43 -4.23 19.23
N ILE A 303 -0.11 -3.55 18.13
CA ILE A 303 -0.72 -2.28 17.72
C ILE A 303 -1.37 -2.42 16.34
N ASP A 304 -2.19 -1.47 15.93
CA ASP A 304 -2.88 -1.44 14.61
C ASP A 304 -3.77 -2.67 14.33
N PHE A 305 -5.07 -2.54 14.63
CA PHE A 305 -6.09 -3.59 14.43
C PHE A 305 -6.95 -3.33 13.18
N GLY A 306 -6.50 -2.46 12.28
CA GLY A 306 -7.30 -1.94 11.15
C GLY A 306 -7.79 -2.99 10.16
N ILE A 307 -7.20 -4.19 10.13
CA ILE A 307 -7.67 -5.32 9.31
C ILE A 307 -8.04 -6.56 10.13
N SER A 308 -8.11 -6.42 11.45
CA SER A 308 -8.59 -7.50 12.32
C SER A 308 -10.09 -7.71 12.12
N CYS A 309 -10.52 -8.96 12.15
CA CYS A 309 -11.92 -9.31 11.92
C CYS A 309 -12.44 -10.34 12.93
N ASN A 310 -13.74 -10.26 13.22
CA ASN A 310 -14.42 -11.33 13.92
C ASN A 310 -14.72 -12.45 12.92
N VAL A 311 -14.37 -13.70 13.23
CA VAL A 311 -14.60 -14.86 12.35
C VAL A 311 -16.07 -15.00 11.95
N ASN A 312 -17.00 -14.54 12.80
CA ASN A 312 -18.44 -14.59 12.55
C ASN A 312 -18.94 -13.45 11.63
N ASN A 313 -18.22 -12.33 11.58
CA ASN A 313 -18.52 -11.23 10.67
C ASN A 313 -17.76 -11.49 9.38
N ARG A 314 -18.45 -12.08 8.40
CA ARG A 314 -17.97 -12.40 7.04
C ARG A 314 -17.63 -11.15 6.20
N LEU A 315 -16.95 -10.17 6.78
CA LEU A 315 -16.33 -9.11 6.02
C LEU A 315 -15.25 -9.79 5.18
N LYS A 316 -15.47 -9.85 3.86
CA LYS A 316 -14.39 -10.11 2.92
C LYS A 316 -13.31 -9.10 3.26
N LEU A 317 -12.07 -9.57 3.49
CA LEU A 317 -10.91 -8.70 3.51
C LEU A 317 -10.96 -7.90 2.20
N THR A 318 -11.37 -6.64 2.27
CA THR A 318 -11.50 -5.78 1.10
C THR A 318 -10.13 -5.65 0.47
N SER A 319 -10.09 -5.75 -0.85
CA SER A 319 -8.89 -5.85 -1.71
C SER A 319 -7.94 -4.65 -1.65
N THR A 320 -8.22 -3.65 -0.81
CA THR A 320 -7.29 -2.63 -0.32
C THR A 320 -6.33 -3.23 0.73
N TYR A 321 -5.74 -4.38 0.41
CA TYR A 321 -4.78 -5.03 1.27
C TYR A 321 -3.43 -4.32 1.14
N SER A 322 -3.15 -3.44 2.10
CA SER A 322 -1.91 -2.67 2.22
C SER A 322 -0.87 -3.34 3.13
N GLY A 323 -1.11 -4.59 3.53
CA GLY A 323 -0.14 -5.36 4.30
C GLY A 323 1.10 -5.67 3.46
N THR A 324 2.26 -5.72 4.09
CA THR A 324 3.48 -6.22 3.46
C THR A 324 3.25 -7.70 3.14
N TYR A 325 3.00 -8.02 1.85
CA TYR A 325 2.64 -9.37 1.36
C TYR A 325 3.49 -10.50 1.93
N VAL A 326 4.74 -10.21 2.31
CA VAL A 326 5.71 -11.17 2.86
C VAL A 326 5.29 -11.84 4.17
N TYR A 327 4.41 -11.21 4.97
CA TYR A 327 3.89 -11.80 6.22
C TYR A 327 2.50 -12.41 6.06
N SER A 328 1.89 -12.27 4.89
CA SER A 328 0.50 -12.66 4.65
C SER A 328 0.42 -14.10 4.16
N SER A 329 -0.52 -14.86 4.72
CA SER A 329 -0.73 -16.24 4.26
C SER A 329 -1.24 -16.28 2.81
N PRO A 330 -0.97 -17.36 2.05
CA PRO A 330 -1.43 -17.49 0.66
C PRO A 330 -2.94 -17.32 0.48
N GLU A 331 -3.74 -17.82 1.42
CA GLU A 331 -5.20 -17.70 1.40
C GLU A 331 -5.68 -16.27 1.71
N GLN A 332 -4.99 -15.53 2.58
CA GLN A 332 -5.27 -14.12 2.85
C GLN A 332 -4.97 -13.26 1.61
N ILE A 333 -3.89 -13.56 0.89
CA ILE A 333 -3.55 -12.92 -0.39
C ILE A 333 -4.62 -13.19 -1.45
N ARG A 334 -5.25 -14.38 -1.43
CA ARG A 334 -6.37 -14.73 -2.32
C ARG A 334 -7.71 -14.11 -1.89
N GLY A 335 -7.75 -13.35 -0.79
CA GLY A 335 -8.98 -12.78 -0.25
C GLY A 335 -9.96 -13.84 0.28
N GLU A 336 -9.47 -15.02 0.65
CA GLU A 336 -10.28 -16.01 1.35
C GLU A 336 -10.69 -15.50 2.74
N ILE A 337 -11.73 -16.09 3.34
CA ILE A 337 -12.19 -15.71 4.68
C ILE A 337 -11.08 -15.97 5.70
N GLY A 338 -10.81 -14.95 6.52
CA GLY A 338 -9.79 -15.01 7.57
C GLY A 338 -10.00 -16.20 8.50
N SER A 339 -8.92 -16.91 8.82
CA SER A 339 -8.90 -18.04 9.75
C SER A 339 -7.73 -17.91 10.72
N SER A 340 -7.81 -18.58 11.88
CA SER A 340 -6.70 -18.61 12.85
C SER A 340 -5.38 -19.10 12.24
N GLY A 341 -5.44 -19.90 11.16
CA GLY A 341 -4.28 -20.35 10.39
C GLY A 341 -3.51 -19.22 9.68
N ASN A 342 -4.13 -18.06 9.47
CA ASN A 342 -3.47 -16.88 8.91
C ASN A 342 -2.49 -16.30 9.93
N ASP A 343 -2.93 -16.08 11.17
CA ASP A 343 -2.06 -15.57 12.25
C ASP A 343 -0.91 -16.54 12.57
N ILE A 344 -1.13 -17.86 12.41
CA ILE A 344 -0.06 -18.86 12.55
C ILE A 344 1.03 -18.68 11.48
N TYR A 345 0.63 -18.48 10.23
CA TYR A 345 1.58 -18.20 9.13
C TYR A 345 2.34 -16.90 9.38
N SER A 346 1.64 -15.84 9.73
CA SER A 346 2.22 -14.52 9.99
C SER A 346 3.16 -14.54 11.20
N LEU A 347 2.86 -15.34 12.23
CA LEU A 347 3.78 -15.57 13.35
C LEU A 347 5.04 -16.29 12.88
N GLY A 348 4.90 -17.33 12.04
CA GLY A 348 6.05 -18.00 11.42
C GLY A 348 6.94 -17.02 10.64
N ALA A 349 6.34 -16.19 9.78
CA ALA A 349 7.04 -15.17 9.01
C ALA A 349 7.73 -14.10 9.90
N THR A 350 7.09 -13.73 11.02
CA THR A 350 7.67 -12.82 12.02
C THR A 350 8.86 -13.46 12.73
N LEU A 351 8.74 -14.72 13.18
CA LEU A 351 9.84 -15.46 13.81
C LEU A 351 11.00 -15.70 12.85
N TYR A 352 10.72 -15.94 11.56
CA TYR A 352 11.72 -15.97 10.50
C TYR A 352 12.51 -14.67 10.49
N TYR A 353 11.81 -13.53 10.36
CA TYR A 353 12.44 -12.21 10.29
C TYR A 353 13.31 -11.95 11.52
N ILE A 354 12.83 -12.26 12.72
CA ILE A 354 13.60 -12.10 13.95
C ILE A 354 14.87 -12.96 13.90
N SER A 355 14.77 -14.21 13.43
CA SER A 355 15.90 -15.13 13.39
C SER A 355 16.95 -14.78 12.32
N GLU A 356 16.53 -14.26 11.18
CA GLU A 356 17.39 -14.00 10.01
C GLU A 356 17.71 -12.51 9.81
N CYS A 357 17.03 -11.60 10.51
CA CYS A 357 17.04 -10.14 10.27
C CYS A 357 16.81 -9.77 8.80
N GLU A 358 16.11 -10.62 8.07
CA GLU A 358 15.78 -10.45 6.67
C GLU A 358 14.32 -10.88 6.49
N ASN A 359 13.61 -10.22 5.58
CA ASN A 359 12.27 -10.63 5.21
C ASN A 359 12.29 -12.05 4.64
N PRO A 360 11.28 -12.88 4.93
CA PRO A 360 11.20 -14.24 4.39
C PRO A 360 11.28 -14.25 2.85
N ILE A 361 12.27 -14.96 2.34
CA ILE A 361 12.46 -15.18 0.90
C ILE A 361 11.69 -16.45 0.51
N THR A 362 10.88 -16.37 -0.54
CA THR A 362 10.01 -17.46 -1.00
C THR A 362 10.72 -18.57 -1.79
N SER A 363 12.00 -18.39 -2.13
CA SER A 363 12.79 -19.40 -2.87
C SER A 363 13.35 -20.48 -1.94
N GLU A 364 13.31 -21.74 -2.41
CA GLU A 364 13.67 -22.92 -1.61
C GLU A 364 15.17 -23.04 -1.31
N GLU A 365 16.04 -22.34 -2.06
CA GLU A 365 17.46 -22.70 -2.12
C GLU A 365 18.32 -22.20 -0.95
N GLN A 366 17.84 -21.30 -0.08
CA GLN A 366 18.58 -20.87 1.11
C GLN A 366 17.68 -20.13 2.12
N ARG A 367 16.78 -20.85 2.80
CA ARG A 367 15.83 -20.24 3.74
C ARG A 367 16.47 -19.68 5.01
N PHE A 368 17.44 -20.35 5.65
CA PHE A 368 18.02 -19.89 6.91
C PHE A 368 19.55 -19.86 6.80
N LYS A 369 20.14 -18.68 7.04
CA LYS A 369 21.59 -18.44 7.00
C LYS A 369 22.16 -18.21 8.40
N LYS A 370 21.40 -17.54 9.28
CA LYS A 370 21.85 -17.14 10.62
C LYS A 370 21.38 -18.13 11.68
N SER A 371 20.13 -18.57 11.63
CA SER A 371 19.59 -19.53 12.58
C SER A 371 20.22 -20.91 12.38
N THR A 372 20.73 -21.50 13.45
CA THR A 372 21.39 -22.82 13.43
C THR A 372 20.61 -23.91 14.16
N ASP A 373 19.61 -23.54 14.96
CA ASP A 373 18.79 -24.52 15.69
C ASP A 373 17.72 -25.11 14.77
N LYS A 374 17.96 -26.35 14.32
CA LYS A 374 17.06 -27.11 13.45
C LYS A 374 15.64 -27.25 14.01
N ARG A 375 15.46 -27.17 15.33
CA ARG A 375 14.15 -27.31 15.98
C ARG A 375 13.31 -26.05 15.78
N ILE A 376 13.93 -24.87 15.87
CA ILE A 376 13.26 -23.59 15.58
C ILE A 376 12.97 -23.46 14.10
N ILE A 377 13.94 -23.81 13.24
CA ILE A 377 13.74 -23.82 11.79
C ILE A 377 12.51 -24.66 11.44
N TYR A 378 12.39 -25.86 12.01
CA TYR A 378 11.23 -26.73 11.81
C TYR A 378 9.90 -26.07 12.25
N ILE A 379 9.86 -25.40 13.41
CA ILE A 379 8.65 -24.70 13.88
C ILE A 379 8.26 -23.59 12.91
N ILE A 380 9.23 -22.78 12.46
CA ILE A 380 9.00 -21.67 11.53
C ILE A 380 8.51 -22.21 10.18
N GLU A 381 9.18 -23.23 9.63
CA GLU A 381 8.79 -23.85 8.36
C GLU A 381 7.39 -24.48 8.42
N LYS A 382 7.06 -25.19 9.50
CA LYS A 382 5.72 -25.77 9.69
C LYS A 382 4.65 -24.66 9.79
N ALA A 383 4.93 -23.59 10.52
CA ALA A 383 4.00 -22.45 10.61
C ALA A 383 3.77 -21.76 9.26
N MET A 384 4.82 -21.67 8.43
CA MET A 384 4.80 -21.01 7.12
C MET A 384 4.45 -21.95 5.94
N ASP A 385 3.93 -23.15 6.17
CA ASP A 385 3.56 -24.05 5.08
C ASP A 385 2.48 -23.42 4.18
N TYR A 386 2.64 -23.52 2.86
CA TYR A 386 1.66 -22.96 1.91
C TYR A 386 0.30 -23.65 2.02
N ASN A 387 0.29 -24.94 2.35
CA ASN A 387 -0.93 -25.68 2.63
C ASN A 387 -1.30 -25.51 4.11
N LYS A 388 -2.41 -24.80 4.36
CA LYS A 388 -2.91 -24.55 5.73
C LYS A 388 -3.11 -25.81 6.57
N ASN A 389 -3.40 -26.96 5.95
CA ASN A 389 -3.60 -28.23 6.66
C ASN A 389 -2.30 -28.86 7.19
N ASN A 390 -1.14 -28.40 6.70
CA ASN A 390 0.17 -28.84 7.19
C ASN A 390 0.69 -27.97 8.34
N ARG A 391 0.06 -26.82 8.59
CA ARG A 391 0.42 -25.91 9.68
C ARG A 391 -0.05 -26.48 11.02
N TYR A 392 0.33 -25.80 12.10
CA TYR A 392 -0.24 -26.03 13.42
C TYR A 392 -1.77 -25.85 13.39
N GLU A 393 -2.52 -26.73 14.06
CA GLU A 393 -3.98 -26.62 14.13
C GLU A 393 -4.42 -25.42 14.99
N SER A 394 -3.58 -25.05 15.96
CA SER A 394 -3.82 -23.91 16.85
C SER A 394 -2.52 -23.24 17.27
N ILE A 395 -2.63 -21.97 17.67
CA ILE A 395 -1.49 -21.22 18.21
C ILE A 395 -0.95 -21.83 19.51
N LYS A 396 -1.78 -22.57 20.25
CA LYS A 396 -1.40 -23.30 21.46
C LYS A 396 -0.43 -24.43 21.15
N GLU A 397 -0.66 -25.20 20.09
CA GLU A 397 0.25 -26.28 19.65
C GLU A 397 1.63 -25.72 19.28
N LEU A 398 1.67 -24.58 18.58
CA LEU A 398 2.92 -23.88 18.26
C LEU A 398 3.65 -23.45 19.54
N LYS A 399 2.94 -22.87 20.51
CA LYS A 399 3.49 -22.47 21.81
C LYS A 399 4.09 -23.66 22.57
N GLU A 400 3.41 -24.80 22.58
CA GLU A 400 3.88 -26.01 23.23
C GLU A 400 5.21 -26.49 22.62
N ASP A 401 5.34 -26.43 21.29
CA ASP A 401 6.60 -26.76 20.62
C ASP A 401 7.73 -25.77 20.95
N LEU A 402 7.45 -24.47 21.06
CA LEU A 402 8.45 -23.48 21.53
C LEU A 402 8.92 -23.80 22.96
N ILE A 403 8.01 -24.15 23.87
CA ILE A 403 8.33 -24.55 25.24
C ILE A 403 9.16 -25.84 25.26
N ARG A 404 8.89 -26.79 24.35
CA ARG A 404 9.70 -28.01 24.24
C ARG A 404 11.13 -27.68 23.85
N VAL A 405 11.33 -26.80 22.87
CA VAL A 405 12.67 -26.38 22.43
C VAL A 405 13.41 -25.63 23.53
N GLU A 406 12.73 -24.76 24.28
CA GLU A 406 13.28 -24.07 25.47
C GLU A 406 13.83 -25.07 26.50
N ASN A 407 13.11 -26.18 26.69
CA ASN A 407 13.48 -27.27 27.60
C ASN A 407 14.44 -28.29 26.97
N GLY A 408 15.05 -27.98 25.84
CA GLY A 408 16.02 -28.84 25.16
C GLY A 408 15.42 -30.03 24.41
N LYS A 409 14.10 -30.13 24.29
CA LYS A 409 13.40 -31.23 23.61
C LYS A 409 13.11 -30.89 22.14
N ASN A 410 12.87 -31.91 21.32
CA ASN A 410 12.42 -31.71 19.94
C ASN A 410 10.93 -31.30 19.90
N PRO A 411 10.50 -30.53 18.89
CA PRO A 411 9.08 -30.27 18.63
C PRO A 411 8.30 -31.59 18.54
N SER A 412 7.06 -31.59 19.03
CA SER A 412 6.21 -32.77 19.15
C SER A 412 5.91 -33.42 17.80
N SER A 413 5.72 -32.62 16.74
CA SER A 413 5.44 -33.12 15.39
C SER A 413 6.68 -33.48 14.58
N MET A 414 7.89 -33.18 15.10
CA MET A 414 9.14 -33.46 14.39
C MET A 414 9.43 -34.98 14.43
N LYS A 415 9.37 -35.64 13.27
CA LYS A 415 9.63 -37.08 13.18
C LYS A 415 11.15 -37.34 13.20
N ALA A 416 11.56 -38.53 13.64
CA ALA A 416 12.97 -38.96 13.63
C ALA A 416 13.63 -38.92 12.25
N LYS A 417 12.84 -38.95 11.16
CA LYS A 417 13.33 -38.85 9.77
C LYS A 417 13.72 -37.40 9.40
N ASP A 418 13.06 -36.41 10.01
CA ASP A 418 13.35 -34.97 9.81
C ASP A 418 14.66 -34.56 10.51
N ILE A 419 15.08 -35.34 11.51
CA ILE A 419 16.36 -35.20 12.24
C ILE A 419 17.55 -35.68 11.37
N SER A 420 17.32 -36.51 10.34
CA SER A 420 18.37 -37.08 9.50
C SER A 420 18.19 -36.81 8.01
N LYS A 421 18.49 -35.58 7.54
CA LYS A 421 18.82 -35.35 6.11
C LYS A 421 20.09 -36.11 5.66
N ASN A 422 20.81 -36.77 6.56
CA ASN A 422 22.01 -37.56 6.25
C ASN A 422 21.75 -39.01 5.77
N LYS A 423 20.50 -39.49 5.67
CA LYS A 423 20.28 -40.84 5.12
C LYS A 423 20.65 -40.93 3.64
N VAL A 424 20.53 -39.86 2.85
CA VAL A 424 21.00 -39.85 1.46
C VAL A 424 22.52 -40.00 1.40
N ILE A 425 23.26 -39.34 2.31
CA ILE A 425 24.73 -39.46 2.41
C ILE A 425 25.14 -40.84 2.88
N ILE A 426 24.43 -41.45 3.85
CA ILE A 426 24.75 -42.81 4.34
C ILE A 426 24.42 -43.86 3.27
N ILE A 427 23.31 -43.70 2.54
CA ILE A 427 22.93 -44.62 1.44
C ILE A 427 23.91 -44.46 0.27
N ALA A 428 24.29 -43.23 -0.09
CA ALA A 428 25.30 -42.96 -1.12
C ALA A 428 26.68 -43.48 -0.72
N ALA A 429 27.10 -43.30 0.54
CA ALA A 429 28.36 -43.86 1.06
C ALA A 429 28.34 -45.40 1.07
N SER A 430 27.20 -46.03 1.39
CA SER A 430 27.05 -47.49 1.33
C SER A 430 27.11 -48.03 -0.10
N ILE A 431 26.53 -47.29 -1.07
CA ILE A 431 26.60 -47.62 -2.50
C ILE A 431 28.05 -47.46 -3.02
N ILE A 432 28.75 -46.39 -2.61
CA ILE A 432 30.15 -46.15 -2.98
C ILE A 432 31.08 -47.23 -2.40
N VAL A 433 30.90 -47.61 -1.12
CA VAL A 433 31.66 -48.72 -0.51
C VAL A 433 31.34 -50.05 -1.22
N GLY A 434 30.08 -50.30 -1.59
CA GLY A 434 29.71 -51.46 -2.40
C GLY A 434 30.38 -51.48 -3.77
N ILE A 435 30.42 -50.34 -4.48
CA ILE A 435 31.09 -50.21 -5.78
C ILE A 435 32.61 -50.39 -5.64
N ILE A 436 33.23 -49.86 -4.58
CA ILE A 436 34.66 -50.02 -4.31
C ILE A 436 35.02 -51.48 -3.99
N LEU A 437 34.17 -52.21 -3.28
CA LEU A 437 34.39 -53.64 -3.00
C LEU A 437 34.23 -54.52 -4.25
N VAL A 438 33.28 -54.20 -5.14
CA VAL A 438 33.08 -54.92 -6.41
C VAL A 438 34.18 -54.62 -7.43
N SER A 439 34.66 -53.37 -7.48
CA SER A 439 35.76 -52.97 -8.36
C SER A 439 37.13 -53.42 -7.82
N GLY A 440 37.34 -53.45 -6.51
CA GLY A 440 38.54 -54.00 -5.88
C GLY A 440 38.69 -55.51 -6.07
N GLY A 441 37.59 -56.27 -6.10
CA GLY A 441 37.59 -57.71 -6.41
C GLY A 441 38.01 -58.03 -7.86
N SER A 442 37.79 -57.09 -8.80
CA SER A 442 38.11 -57.27 -10.22
C SER A 442 39.59 -57.00 -10.54
N ILE A 443 40.30 -56.24 -9.69
CA ILE A 443 41.73 -55.93 -9.87
C ILE A 443 42.62 -57.08 -9.42
N GLY A 444 42.17 -57.92 -8.49
CA GLY A 444 42.91 -59.11 -8.02
C GLY A 444 42.95 -60.27 -9.02
N ILE A 445 42.02 -60.32 -9.99
CA ILE A 445 41.92 -61.42 -10.97
C ILE A 445 42.69 -61.09 -12.26
N TYR A 446 42.83 -59.81 -12.62
CA TYR A 446 43.51 -59.41 -13.86
C TYR A 446 45.05 -59.43 -13.78
N LYS A 447 45.63 -59.54 -12.58
CA LYS A 447 47.11 -59.50 -12.38
C LYS A 447 47.77 -60.87 -12.28
N THR A 448 47.04 -61.97 -12.43
CA THR A 448 47.56 -63.34 -12.25
C THR A 448 47.58 -64.17 -13.55
N LEU A 449 47.19 -63.60 -14.70
CA LEU A 449 47.03 -64.40 -15.95
C LEU A 449 47.75 -63.86 -17.20
N SER A 450 48.63 -62.86 -17.09
CA SER A 450 49.34 -62.32 -18.26
C SER A 450 50.84 -62.09 -18.04
N THR A 451 51.49 -63.05 -17.39
CA THR A 451 52.91 -63.35 -17.61
C THR A 451 53.02 -64.80 -18.05
N ASP A 452 53.00 -65.05 -19.36
CA ASP A 452 53.92 -66.02 -19.96
C ASP A 452 53.87 -66.01 -21.50
N LYS A 453 55.06 -65.86 -22.08
CA LYS A 453 55.58 -66.34 -23.39
C LYS A 453 55.23 -65.60 -24.69
N ASN A 454 56.22 -64.80 -25.14
CA ASN A 454 57.09 -65.00 -26.33
C ASN A 454 56.59 -66.03 -27.38
N ASN A 455 56.70 -65.84 -28.70
CA ASN A 455 57.80 -65.26 -29.48
C ASN A 455 57.40 -65.17 -30.98
N THR A 456 58.20 -64.43 -31.75
CA THR A 456 58.49 -64.52 -33.21
C THR A 456 57.48 -64.04 -34.28
N ASN A 457 57.89 -62.94 -34.95
CA ASN A 457 57.93 -62.61 -36.38
C ASN A 457 57.01 -63.34 -37.39
N ILE A 458 56.32 -62.56 -38.25
CA ILE A 458 56.46 -62.55 -39.72
C ILE A 458 55.64 -61.38 -40.31
N GLU A 459 56.18 -60.84 -41.40
CA GLU A 459 55.88 -59.62 -42.12
C GLU A 459 54.80 -59.76 -43.22
N VAL A 460 54.18 -58.62 -43.56
CA VAL A 460 53.82 -58.15 -44.92
C VAL A 460 52.48 -58.56 -45.59
N ASN A 461 51.67 -57.50 -45.78
CA ASN A 461 50.83 -57.09 -46.92
C ASN A 461 49.56 -57.85 -47.41
N ASN A 462 48.51 -57.01 -47.44
CA ASN A 462 47.61 -56.67 -48.55
C ASN A 462 46.46 -57.60 -48.97
N LYS A 463 45.28 -56.92 -48.98
CA LYS A 463 44.34 -56.72 -50.10
C LYS A 463 42.98 -57.45 -50.03
N SER A 464 41.93 -56.59 -49.93
CA SER A 464 40.65 -56.59 -50.68
C SER A 464 39.70 -57.80 -50.55
N ASN A 465 38.37 -57.71 -50.48
CA ASN A 465 37.38 -56.74 -50.99
C ASN A 465 35.99 -57.04 -50.39
N LYS A 466 35.16 -55.98 -50.20
CA LYS A 466 33.70 -55.78 -50.46
C LYS A 466 32.67 -56.78 -49.89
N GLU A 467 31.50 -56.38 -49.35
CA GLU A 467 30.41 -55.48 -49.82
C GLU A 467 29.46 -55.24 -48.61
N GLN A 468 29.03 -54.03 -48.19
CA GLN A 468 28.01 -53.07 -48.67
C GLN A 468 26.82 -52.94 -47.68
N GLU A 469 26.60 -51.72 -47.17
CA GLU A 469 25.32 -50.99 -46.93
C GLU A 469 25.65 -49.70 -46.13
N SER A 470 25.80 -48.52 -46.77
CA SER A 470 24.82 -47.43 -46.98
C SER A 470 24.20 -46.88 -45.68
N LYS A 471 24.14 -45.59 -45.33
CA LYS A 471 24.26 -44.23 -45.95
C LYS A 471 24.20 -43.24 -44.76
N ASN A 472 24.67 -41.99 -44.75
CA ASN A 472 25.60 -41.21 -45.56
C ASN A 472 25.97 -40.01 -44.68
N SER A 473 27.25 -39.71 -44.64
CA SER A 473 27.84 -38.48 -44.12
C SER A 473 28.27 -37.58 -45.29
N ASN A 474 28.20 -36.27 -45.05
CA ASN A 474 29.24 -35.28 -45.35
C ASN A 474 29.65 -34.84 -46.78
N ASP A 475 29.86 -33.52 -46.81
CA ASP A 475 30.97 -32.76 -47.40
C ASP A 475 31.05 -32.48 -48.90
N SER A 476 31.22 -31.18 -49.20
CA SER A 476 32.34 -30.55 -49.94
C SER A 476 31.92 -29.10 -50.24
N ILE A 477 32.64 -28.04 -49.82
CA ILE A 477 33.98 -27.53 -50.17
C ILE A 477 34.17 -27.14 -51.65
N ASN A 478 34.30 -25.82 -51.81
CA ASN A 478 35.03 -24.99 -52.77
C ASN A 478 34.46 -24.61 -54.15
N ASN A 479 34.31 -23.28 -54.28
CA ASN A 479 34.77 -22.36 -55.33
C ASN A 479 34.31 -22.60 -56.78
N ASP A 480 33.57 -21.65 -57.34
CA ASP A 480 34.12 -20.57 -58.20
C ASP A 480 33.01 -19.77 -58.93
N ASN A 481 33.38 -18.55 -59.34
CA ASN A 481 32.88 -17.76 -60.48
C ASN A 481 31.56 -16.94 -60.41
N SER A 482 31.77 -15.64 -60.22
CA SER A 482 31.45 -14.51 -61.13
C SER A 482 30.10 -14.42 -61.86
N ASN A 483 29.42 -13.28 -61.59
CA ASN A 483 28.75 -12.34 -62.51
C ASN A 483 27.85 -12.89 -63.65
N ILE A 484 26.61 -12.42 -63.72
CA ILE A 484 26.12 -11.35 -64.63
C ILE A 484 24.57 -11.31 -64.61
N LYS A 485 24.07 -10.17 -64.10
CA LYS A 485 23.00 -9.28 -64.61
C LYS A 485 21.54 -9.73 -64.81
N ASP A 486 20.73 -8.66 -64.68
CA ASP A 486 19.44 -8.36 -65.32
C ASP A 486 18.19 -8.92 -64.60
N VAL A 487 17.12 -8.15 -64.33
CA VAL A 487 16.69 -6.84 -64.85
C VAL A 487 15.67 -6.21 -63.88
N ALA A 488 15.66 -4.88 -63.84
CA ALA A 488 14.75 -4.02 -63.11
C ALA A 488 13.40 -3.79 -63.80
N SER A 489 12.38 -3.36 -63.06
CA SER A 489 11.45 -2.27 -63.46
C SER A 489 10.46 -2.01 -62.32
N ASN A 490 10.55 -0.89 -61.59
CA ASN A 490 10.06 0.47 -61.88
C ASN A 490 8.53 0.60 -61.90
N GLN A 491 7.99 1.44 -61.00
CA GLN A 491 7.37 2.70 -61.41
C GLN A 491 7.26 3.74 -60.26
N LYS A 492 7.72 4.96 -60.58
CA LYS A 492 7.55 6.27 -59.91
C LYS A 492 6.07 6.71 -60.01
N THR A 493 5.54 7.63 -59.18
CA THR A 493 5.65 9.12 -59.29
C THR A 493 4.94 9.78 -58.08
N THR A 494 5.61 10.61 -57.26
CA THR A 494 5.57 12.11 -57.16
C THR A 494 4.22 12.81 -56.93
N ASN A 495 4.13 13.42 -55.72
CA ASN A 495 3.55 14.71 -55.27
C ASN A 495 2.21 15.25 -55.83
N GLU A 496 1.29 15.57 -54.91
CA GLU A 496 0.68 16.93 -54.74
C GLU A 496 -0.15 17.05 -53.44
N ASP A 497 0.16 18.12 -52.68
CA ASP A 497 -0.67 19.03 -51.87
C ASP A 497 -1.50 18.67 -50.60
N ALA A 498 -1.01 19.27 -49.50
CA ALA A 498 -1.68 20.23 -48.60
C ALA A 498 -2.49 19.78 -47.37
N ASN A 499 -1.91 20.11 -46.21
CA ASN A 499 -2.52 20.63 -44.96
C ASN A 499 -3.46 19.73 -44.13
N ASN A 500 -2.90 19.11 -43.09
CA ASN A 500 -3.32 19.39 -41.70
C ASN A 500 -2.29 18.86 -40.69
N LYS A 501 -1.63 19.78 -39.96
CA LYS A 501 -0.73 19.48 -38.85
C LYS A 501 -1.53 19.01 -37.63
N LYS A 502 -1.41 17.73 -37.29
CA LYS A 502 -1.33 17.24 -35.91
C LYS A 502 0.03 16.56 -35.76
N GLN A 503 0.91 17.11 -34.92
CA GLN A 503 1.92 16.29 -34.21
C GLN A 503 1.11 15.21 -33.47
N SER A 504 1.45 13.93 -33.45
CA SER A 504 2.75 13.27 -33.51
C SER A 504 2.55 11.78 -33.82
N ASN A 505 3.07 11.28 -34.95
CA ASN A 505 3.32 9.86 -35.12
C ASN A 505 4.84 9.67 -35.15
N VAL A 506 5.45 9.48 -33.98
CA VAL A 506 6.81 8.96 -33.91
C VAL A 506 6.71 7.46 -34.16
N GLN A 507 7.15 7.00 -35.32
CA GLN A 507 7.28 5.57 -35.60
C GLN A 507 8.33 4.98 -34.66
N VAL A 508 7.93 4.00 -33.84
CA VAL A 508 8.85 3.17 -33.06
C VAL A 508 9.74 2.41 -34.05
N SER A 509 10.97 2.87 -34.23
CA SER A 509 11.98 2.12 -34.96
C SER A 509 12.67 1.18 -33.97
N ASN A 510 12.27 -0.11 -34.04
CA ASN A 510 12.69 -1.27 -33.25
C ASN A 510 11.70 -1.69 -32.16
N GLU A 511 11.13 -2.90 -32.33
CA GLU A 511 10.38 -3.64 -31.31
C GLU A 511 11.30 -3.91 -30.10
N SER A 512 11.31 -3.02 -29.11
CA SER A 512 11.96 -3.31 -27.83
C SER A 512 11.09 -4.29 -27.06
N ALA A 513 11.37 -5.58 -27.26
CA ALA A 513 10.79 -6.67 -26.47
C ALA A 513 11.68 -6.93 -25.25
N SER A 514 11.06 -7.06 -24.08
CA SER A 514 11.74 -7.45 -22.85
C SER A 514 11.04 -8.67 -22.27
N THR A 515 11.82 -9.59 -21.71
CA THR A 515 11.29 -10.88 -21.22
C THR A 515 11.66 -11.12 -19.78
N PHE A 516 10.72 -11.69 -19.03
CA PHE A 516 10.92 -12.18 -17.67
C PHE A 516 10.98 -13.72 -17.69
N ASN A 517 12.12 -14.26 -17.26
CA ASN A 517 12.54 -15.67 -17.35
C ASN A 517 12.27 -16.34 -18.71
N GLY A 518 12.29 -15.57 -19.81
CA GLY A 518 11.97 -16.04 -21.16
C GLY A 518 10.51 -16.46 -21.39
N LYS A 519 9.62 -16.30 -20.40
CA LYS A 519 8.23 -16.78 -20.46
C LYS A 519 7.21 -15.65 -20.47
N LEU A 520 7.41 -14.57 -19.74
CA LEU A 520 6.55 -13.39 -19.84
C LEU A 520 7.23 -12.38 -20.77
N VAL A 521 6.58 -12.03 -21.87
CA VAL A 521 7.13 -11.13 -22.90
C VAL A 521 6.32 -9.85 -22.91
N ALA A 522 6.97 -8.70 -22.79
CA ALA A 522 6.33 -7.39 -22.95
C ALA A 522 6.93 -6.68 -24.17
N LYS A 523 6.08 -6.16 -25.04
CA LYS A 523 6.44 -5.46 -26.27
C LYS A 523 5.74 -4.12 -26.34
N LEU A 524 6.49 -3.06 -26.53
CA LEU A 524 5.91 -1.75 -26.83
C LEU A 524 5.35 -1.77 -28.25
N SER A 525 4.05 -1.45 -28.39
CA SER A 525 3.41 -1.33 -29.70
C SER A 525 3.45 0.10 -30.22
N ASN A 526 3.11 1.10 -29.40
CA ASN A 526 3.30 2.52 -29.70
C ASN A 526 3.25 3.36 -28.41
N TYR A 527 3.49 4.67 -28.56
CA TYR A 527 3.22 5.66 -27.51
C TYR A 527 2.73 6.97 -28.13
N GLU A 528 2.02 7.77 -27.34
CA GLU A 528 1.47 9.08 -27.71
C GLU A 528 1.65 10.05 -26.54
N VAL A 529 2.00 11.31 -26.84
CA VAL A 529 2.08 12.38 -25.83
C VAL A 529 0.85 13.26 -25.97
N ASP A 530 0.07 13.38 -24.89
CA ASP A 530 -1.13 14.22 -24.82
C ASP A 530 -1.01 15.23 -23.67
N GLY A 531 -0.55 16.43 -23.97
CA GLY A 531 -0.30 17.46 -22.97
C GLY A 531 0.81 17.07 -21.99
N LYS A 532 0.48 16.88 -20.71
CA LYS A 532 1.39 16.39 -19.66
C LYS A 532 1.34 14.87 -19.47
N ASP A 533 0.50 14.17 -20.22
CA ASP A 533 0.34 12.74 -20.08
C ASP A 533 1.08 12.02 -21.21
N LEU A 534 1.72 10.90 -20.86
CA LEU A 534 2.31 9.96 -21.80
C LEU A 534 1.47 8.69 -21.83
N VAL A 535 0.97 8.34 -23.00
CA VAL A 535 0.16 7.15 -23.22
C VAL A 535 1.03 6.09 -23.90
N VAL A 536 1.19 4.93 -23.26
CA VAL A 536 2.06 3.84 -23.73
C VAL A 536 1.23 2.60 -23.96
N ASN A 537 1.26 2.04 -25.18
CA ASN A 537 0.61 0.77 -25.48
C ASN A 537 1.62 -0.36 -25.45
N VAL A 538 1.36 -1.38 -24.62
CA VAL A 538 2.25 -2.53 -24.40
C VAL A 538 1.46 -3.81 -24.55
N ASN A 539 1.91 -4.67 -25.46
CA ASN A 539 1.42 -6.05 -25.57
C ASN A 539 2.18 -6.92 -24.57
N ILE A 540 1.45 -7.67 -23.74
CA ILE A 540 2.01 -8.59 -22.75
C ILE A 540 1.55 -10.01 -23.07
N VAL A 541 2.50 -10.92 -23.25
CA VAL A 541 2.28 -12.34 -23.53
C VAL A 541 2.74 -13.16 -22.34
N ASN A 542 1.81 -13.92 -21.75
CA ASN A 542 2.11 -14.82 -20.64
C ASN A 542 2.31 -16.26 -21.12
N ASN A 543 3.56 -16.69 -21.28
CA ASN A 543 3.89 -18.10 -21.56
C ASN A 543 4.18 -18.92 -20.29
N TYR A 544 3.77 -18.45 -19.12
CA TYR A 544 3.75 -19.28 -17.92
C TYR A 544 2.53 -20.21 -17.94
N ASP A 545 2.63 -21.30 -17.20
CA ASP A 545 1.53 -22.21 -16.87
C ASP A 545 0.61 -21.66 -15.77
N LYS A 546 0.89 -20.44 -15.27
CA LYS A 546 0.20 -19.78 -14.16
C LYS A 546 -0.15 -18.33 -14.49
N GLU A 547 -1.20 -17.86 -13.83
CA GLU A 547 -1.66 -16.48 -13.95
C GLU A 547 -0.57 -15.50 -13.48
N ILE A 548 -0.44 -14.39 -14.21
CA ILE A 548 0.45 -13.30 -13.85
C ILE A 548 -0.36 -12.05 -13.54
N ASN A 549 -0.05 -11.48 -12.38
CA ASN A 549 -0.66 -10.26 -11.87
C ASN A 549 0.39 -9.14 -11.76
N PHE A 550 -0.02 -7.93 -12.14
CA PHE A 550 0.78 -6.71 -12.08
C PHE A 550 -0.02 -5.63 -11.37
N TRP A 551 0.63 -4.86 -10.50
CA TRP A 551 -0.04 -3.76 -9.80
C TRP A 551 0.35 -2.39 -10.36
N PRO A 552 -0.60 -1.44 -10.39
CA PRO A 552 -0.39 -0.04 -10.77
C PRO A 552 0.91 0.59 -10.27
N GLU A 553 1.24 0.40 -9.00
CA GLU A 553 2.39 1.06 -8.35
C GLU A 553 3.74 0.52 -8.83
N GLY A 554 3.72 -0.64 -9.49
CA GLY A 554 4.88 -1.26 -10.14
C GLY A 554 5.04 -0.87 -11.61
N ILE A 555 4.12 -0.07 -12.18
CA ILE A 555 4.13 0.35 -13.58
C ILE A 555 4.50 1.81 -13.66
N TYR A 556 5.61 2.12 -14.33
CA TYR A 556 6.08 3.49 -14.46
C TYR A 556 7.08 3.65 -15.59
N MET A 557 7.31 4.89 -15.97
CA MET A 557 8.38 5.28 -16.88
C MET A 557 9.50 5.97 -16.13
N MET A 558 10.74 5.79 -16.59
CA MET A 558 11.91 6.44 -16.04
C MET A 558 12.73 7.08 -17.16
N ASN A 559 13.13 8.34 -17.00
CA ASN A 559 14.01 9.00 -17.96
C ASN A 559 15.50 8.82 -17.65
N GLU A 560 16.39 9.32 -18.52
CA GLU A 560 17.85 9.28 -18.30
C GLU A 560 18.32 9.93 -16.99
N ASN A 561 17.56 10.90 -16.48
CA ASN A 561 17.87 11.64 -15.26
C ASN A 561 17.34 10.94 -13.98
N GLY A 562 16.67 9.79 -14.13
CA GLY A 562 16.10 9.03 -13.02
C GLY A 562 14.73 9.54 -12.54
N ASN A 563 14.13 10.52 -13.21
CA ASN A 563 12.78 10.99 -12.89
C ASN A 563 11.77 9.89 -13.24
N LYS A 564 10.83 9.64 -12.32
CA LYS A 564 9.80 8.64 -12.44
C LYS A 564 8.47 9.28 -12.85
N PHE A 565 7.90 8.84 -13.95
CA PHE A 565 6.53 9.16 -14.36
C PHE A 565 5.64 7.98 -13.98
N ALA A 566 4.74 8.20 -13.03
CA ALA A 566 3.88 7.16 -12.49
C ALA A 566 2.59 7.02 -13.32
N MET A 567 1.94 5.87 -13.20
CA MET A 567 0.69 5.60 -13.89
C MET A 567 -0.47 6.40 -13.27
N ASP A 568 -1.33 6.98 -14.11
CA ASP A 568 -2.61 7.55 -13.69
C ASP A 568 -3.59 6.40 -13.37
N ILE A 569 -3.67 6.07 -12.08
CA ILE A 569 -4.51 4.98 -11.58
C ILE A 569 -5.99 5.25 -11.87
N HIS A 570 -6.42 6.51 -11.84
CA HIS A 570 -7.82 6.89 -12.04
C HIS A 570 -8.27 6.69 -13.48
N LYS A 571 -7.40 6.98 -14.46
CA LYS A 571 -7.70 6.72 -15.89
C LYS A 571 -7.66 5.24 -16.25
N GLN A 572 -6.82 4.46 -15.58
CA GLN A 572 -6.55 3.08 -15.96
C GLN A 572 -7.53 2.05 -15.38
N LEU A 573 -8.03 2.30 -14.17
CA LEU A 573 -8.83 1.34 -13.39
C LEU A 573 -10.24 1.85 -13.07
N ALA A 574 -10.79 2.72 -13.91
CA ALA A 574 -12.10 3.37 -13.74
C ALA A 574 -13.29 2.42 -13.42
N ASN A 575 -13.15 1.11 -13.69
CA ASN A 575 -14.14 0.07 -13.37
C ASN A 575 -13.89 -0.65 -12.04
N GLY A 576 -13.05 -0.11 -11.15
CA GLY A 576 -12.78 -0.69 -9.82
C GLY A 576 -11.83 -1.89 -9.80
N GLY A 577 -11.05 -2.12 -10.86
CA GLY A 577 -9.96 -3.09 -10.83
C GLY A 577 -8.82 -2.63 -9.93
N THR A 578 -8.03 -3.56 -9.39
CA THR A 578 -6.86 -3.24 -8.52
C THR A 578 -5.54 -3.77 -9.06
N GLN A 579 -5.59 -4.60 -10.11
CA GLN A 579 -4.43 -5.22 -10.74
C GLN A 579 -4.71 -5.50 -12.22
N PHE A 580 -3.64 -5.68 -12.99
CA PHE A 580 -3.69 -6.21 -14.34
C PHE A 580 -3.38 -7.70 -14.29
N THR A 581 -4.22 -8.48 -14.95
CA THR A 581 -4.09 -9.93 -15.00
C THR A 581 -3.93 -10.38 -16.44
N VAL A 582 -2.97 -11.27 -16.66
CA VAL A 582 -2.75 -12.01 -17.91
C VAL A 582 -2.73 -13.50 -17.58
N VAL A 583 -3.71 -14.25 -18.06
CA VAL A 583 -3.83 -15.68 -17.73
C VAL A 583 -2.84 -16.53 -18.56
N PRO A 584 -2.58 -17.80 -18.19
CA PRO A 584 -1.67 -18.67 -18.93
C PRO A 584 -2.00 -18.74 -20.43
N GLY A 585 -0.98 -18.54 -21.28
CA GLY A 585 -1.11 -18.62 -22.74
C GLY A 585 -1.81 -17.42 -23.39
N GLU A 586 -2.18 -16.39 -22.63
CA GLU A 586 -2.84 -15.20 -23.15
C GLU A 586 -1.83 -14.16 -23.66
N SER A 587 -2.20 -13.48 -24.75
CA SER A 587 -1.58 -12.24 -25.21
C SER A 587 -2.59 -11.11 -25.07
N LYS A 588 -2.22 -10.05 -24.35
CA LYS A 588 -3.14 -8.96 -23.99
C LYS A 588 -2.49 -7.60 -24.16
N ASP A 589 -3.21 -6.70 -24.83
CA ASP A 589 -2.79 -5.32 -25.01
C ASP A 589 -3.24 -4.45 -23.83
N PHE A 590 -2.30 -3.69 -23.30
CA PHE A 590 -2.55 -2.70 -22.27
C PHE A 590 -2.19 -1.31 -22.78
N LYS A 591 -3.07 -0.36 -22.50
CA LYS A 591 -2.86 1.06 -22.78
C LYS A 591 -2.65 1.76 -21.45
N PHE A 592 -1.43 2.19 -21.13
CA PHE A 592 -1.07 2.82 -19.86
C PHE A 592 -1.02 4.35 -19.99
N TYR A 593 -1.73 5.05 -19.11
CA TYR A 593 -1.65 6.51 -18.98
C TYR A 593 -0.65 6.87 -17.88
N LEU A 594 0.35 7.70 -18.16
CA LEU A 594 1.38 8.10 -17.21
C LEU A 594 1.40 9.63 -17.09
N THR A 595 1.41 10.16 -15.87
CA THR A 595 1.32 11.61 -15.61
C THR A 595 2.67 12.27 -15.48
N ASP A 596 2.67 13.61 -15.53
CA ASP A 596 3.82 14.48 -15.28
C ASP A 596 4.99 14.22 -16.23
N TYR A 597 4.68 13.83 -17.48
CA TYR A 597 5.69 13.59 -18.50
C TYR A 597 6.54 14.85 -18.74
N VAL A 598 7.86 14.64 -18.74
CA VAL A 598 8.85 15.65 -19.10
C VAL A 598 9.61 15.13 -20.30
N GLU A 599 9.73 15.98 -21.32
CA GLU A 599 10.43 15.67 -22.57
C GLU A 599 11.86 15.17 -22.30
N SER A 600 12.23 14.05 -22.93
CA SER A 600 13.47 13.34 -22.67
C SER A 600 13.99 12.63 -23.92
N ASN A 601 15.31 12.44 -24.02
CA ASN A 601 15.93 11.76 -25.17
C ASN A 601 15.87 10.23 -25.03
N SER A 602 15.59 9.72 -23.84
CA SER A 602 15.44 8.29 -23.61
C SER A 602 14.49 8.01 -22.46
N LEU A 603 13.84 6.88 -22.54
CA LEU A 603 12.74 6.52 -21.69
C LEU A 603 12.78 5.01 -21.44
N ALA A 604 12.50 4.58 -20.21
CA ALA A 604 12.43 3.18 -19.85
C ALA A 604 11.08 2.88 -19.21
N PHE A 605 10.24 2.10 -19.90
CA PHE A 605 9.01 1.55 -19.34
C PHE A 605 9.35 0.37 -18.45
N LYS A 606 8.86 0.38 -17.20
CA LYS A 606 9.19 -0.60 -16.18
C LYS A 606 7.96 -1.26 -15.58
N LEU A 607 8.06 -2.58 -15.43
CA LEU A 607 7.17 -3.42 -14.64
C LEU A 607 7.98 -4.04 -13.50
N ASP A 608 7.90 -3.44 -12.31
CA ASP A 608 8.74 -3.77 -11.15
C ASP A 608 8.04 -4.61 -10.07
N LYS A 609 6.73 -4.86 -10.21
CA LYS A 609 5.92 -5.66 -9.29
C LYS A 609 5.12 -6.73 -10.04
N ILE A 610 5.86 -7.64 -10.68
CA ILE A 610 5.31 -8.79 -11.41
C ILE A 610 5.16 -9.96 -10.43
N TRP A 611 3.97 -10.55 -10.34
CA TRP A 611 3.73 -11.71 -9.49
C TRP A 611 3.12 -12.88 -10.25
N CYS A 612 3.65 -14.06 -9.98
CA CYS A 612 3.11 -15.35 -10.40
C CYS A 612 3.15 -16.32 -9.21
N MET A 613 2.22 -17.28 -9.16
CA MET A 613 2.21 -18.27 -8.08
C MET A 613 3.45 -19.19 -8.13
N GLY A 614 4.43 -19.01 -7.25
CA GLY A 614 5.56 -19.93 -7.10
C GLY A 614 6.87 -19.27 -6.63
N PRO A 615 7.95 -20.05 -6.50
CA PRO A 615 9.27 -19.58 -6.02
C PRO A 615 9.95 -18.57 -6.98
N GLU A 616 9.39 -18.37 -8.17
CA GLU A 616 9.88 -17.40 -9.17
C GLU A 616 9.43 -15.94 -8.88
N SER A 617 8.64 -15.71 -7.82
CA SER A 617 8.09 -14.39 -7.52
C SER A 617 9.01 -13.53 -6.63
N MET A 618 9.25 -12.31 -7.12
CA MET A 618 9.85 -11.13 -6.46
C MET A 618 11.40 -11.02 -6.39
N LYS A 619 11.99 -10.53 -7.49
CA LYS A 619 12.95 -9.39 -7.54
C LYS A 619 13.46 -9.08 -8.96
N ASN A 620 12.60 -9.20 -9.98
CA ASN A 620 13.01 -8.95 -11.36
C ASN A 620 12.04 -8.02 -12.07
N LYS A 621 12.62 -7.12 -12.86
CA LYS A 621 11.95 -6.05 -13.59
C LYS A 621 11.90 -6.39 -15.08
N ILE A 622 10.76 -6.15 -15.73
CA ILE A 622 10.74 -5.99 -17.19
C ILE A 622 11.02 -4.52 -17.47
N GLU A 623 12.06 -4.27 -18.27
CA GLU A 623 12.43 -2.93 -18.69
C GLU A 623 12.42 -2.88 -20.22
N ILE A 624 11.59 -2.02 -20.79
CA ILE A 624 11.53 -1.73 -22.21
C ILE A 624 12.12 -0.34 -22.43
N LYS A 625 13.20 -0.26 -23.20
CA LYS A 625 13.84 1.03 -23.55
C LYS A 625 13.20 1.63 -24.80
N ILE A 626 12.94 2.92 -24.72
CA ILE A 626 12.37 3.78 -25.74
C ILE A 626 13.42 4.88 -25.99
N LYS A 627 13.85 5.02 -27.24
CA LYS A 627 14.80 6.05 -27.67
C LYS A 627 14.07 7.14 -28.42
#